data_AF-A0A921KES9-F1
#
_entry.id   AF-A0A921KES9-F1
#
_cell.length_a   1.000
_cell.length_b   1.000
_cell.length_c   1.000
_cell.angle_alpha   90.00
_cell.angle_beta   90.00
_cell.angle_gamma   90.00
#
_symmetry.space_group_name_H-M   'P 1'
#
loop_
_entity.id
_entity.type
_entity.pdbx_description
1 polymer ?
#
loop_
_entity_poly.entity_id
_entity_poly.type
_entity_poly.pdbx_seq_one_letter_code
_entity_poly.pdbx_strand_id
1 'polypeptide(L)'
;MNKLFINHINENYIQISHRSSFNCNTELFNATVSVGKSLEDLICACRSLSIEGADGNNLSIMTSSLKKKLRELVVTNFPLTKVYQQTEFGPGVKQEEINSPSMIIQIFQFYLGAISNCDIILHLKFFVESLSITESFVGKPPKTLLHEYFQRHQHIIPTYKTTLAGGTEHAPIYESEIALPNGQIFIGSGESKKKAENNVASLVCNHLNLKNNKKQILKSNSIISAWGGVQKPNVKECYINNELNMAFGFSNNFNSIQAFIPPRIKGKNRSISSHRDLATLGSHYISLLASVSLLEIIKNGQNVIDRTTLGIMVLSEKNFMRFYNSGFISIDSLPYKGHPDYTTISYYVDCIQALFGMSLLNLITKNSKIQYNELICSSSATNWLYKRIKNYNLDEESNKDIIPTLTLHRMQKYGFVFKLIKNLDVYQLEIAHIRNGDNFVIYADPLIQTRKDAMTRLAGSCLKALDRLEGVFLEPPRSEDSKKNQKKLISYLLRNISEDRPVVLSEEQLSVISKKKNE
;
A
#
# COMPACT_ATOMS: atom_id res chain seq x y z
N MET A 1 9.92 -28.43 1.18
CA MET A 1 9.76 -26.98 1.43
C MET A 1 10.06 -26.60 2.87
N ASN A 2 9.32 -27.13 3.86
CA ASN A 2 9.46 -26.74 5.28
C ASN A 2 10.90 -26.86 5.82
N LYS A 3 11.58 -27.98 5.57
CA LYS A 3 13.00 -28.17 5.96
C LYS A 3 13.95 -27.17 5.30
N LEU A 4 13.75 -26.86 4.01
CA LEU A 4 14.58 -25.89 3.28
C LEU A 4 14.39 -24.46 3.83
N PHE A 5 13.15 -24.08 4.14
CA PHE A 5 12.86 -22.77 4.75
C PHE A 5 13.53 -22.64 6.13
N ILE A 6 13.39 -23.65 6.99
CA ILE A 6 13.98 -23.64 8.33
C ILE A 6 15.52 -23.63 8.26
N ASN A 7 16.11 -24.47 7.40
CA ASN A 7 17.56 -24.54 7.22
C ASN A 7 18.11 -23.21 6.73
N HIS A 8 17.53 -22.62 5.67
CA HIS A 8 17.96 -21.34 5.14
C HIS A 8 17.95 -20.24 6.21
N ILE A 9 16.90 -20.21 7.05
CA ILE A 9 16.81 -19.22 8.13
C ILE A 9 17.87 -19.45 9.22
N ASN A 10 18.10 -20.71 9.59
CA ASN A 10 19.08 -21.06 10.61
C ASN A 10 20.53 -20.89 10.13
N GLU A 11 20.81 -21.15 8.86
CA GLU A 11 22.12 -20.92 8.24
C GLU A 11 22.45 -19.42 8.15
N ASN A 12 21.41 -18.59 7.95
CA ASN A 12 21.53 -17.13 7.96
C ASN A 12 20.96 -16.54 9.25
N TYR A 13 21.48 -17.02 10.39
CA TYR A 13 21.04 -16.65 11.72
C TYR A 13 21.26 -15.15 12.00
N ILE A 14 20.25 -14.50 12.59
CA ILE A 14 20.33 -13.13 13.09
C ILE A 14 19.70 -13.09 14.48
N GLN A 15 20.42 -12.59 15.47
CA GLN A 15 19.88 -12.32 16.81
C GLN A 15 18.85 -11.19 16.73
N ILE A 16 17.67 -11.40 17.29
CA ILE A 16 16.59 -10.41 17.28
C ILE A 16 16.24 -10.02 18.72
N SER A 17 16.22 -8.71 18.99
CA SER A 17 15.61 -8.16 20.19
C SER A 17 14.33 -7.43 19.79
N HIS A 18 13.17 -7.95 20.22
CA HIS A 18 11.87 -7.32 19.93
C HIS A 18 11.80 -5.92 20.56
N ARG A 19 11.01 -5.00 19.98
CA ARG A 19 10.81 -3.62 20.49
C ARG A 19 10.35 -3.51 21.96
N SER A 20 9.85 -4.58 22.56
CA SER A 20 9.52 -4.62 24.00
C SER A 20 10.75 -4.90 24.88
N SER A 21 11.86 -5.35 24.30
CA SER A 21 13.12 -5.61 25.02
C SER A 21 13.78 -4.28 25.41
N PHE A 22 14.42 -4.28 26.58
CA PHE A 22 15.03 -3.08 27.17
C PHE A 22 16.14 -2.47 26.29
N ASN A 23 16.88 -3.31 25.55
CA ASN A 23 18.02 -2.90 24.73
C ASN A 23 17.63 -2.56 23.28
N CYS A 24 16.33 -2.52 22.93
CA CYS A 24 15.90 -2.35 21.55
C CYS A 24 15.67 -0.88 21.19
N ASN A 25 16.34 -0.39 20.14
CA ASN A 25 15.95 0.85 19.49
C ASN A 25 14.64 0.62 18.70
N THR A 26 13.53 1.09 19.25
CA THR A 26 12.19 0.87 18.70
C THR A 26 12.01 1.49 17.30
N GLU A 27 12.63 2.63 17.03
CA GLU A 27 12.55 3.28 15.71
C GLU A 27 13.29 2.45 14.65
N LEU A 28 14.50 2.01 14.97
CA LEU A 28 15.29 1.13 14.10
C LEU A 28 14.59 -0.21 13.88
N PHE A 29 13.94 -0.75 14.92
CA PHE A 29 13.14 -1.96 14.82
C PHE A 29 11.99 -1.80 13.83
N ASN A 30 11.18 -0.75 14.00
CA ASN A 30 10.04 -0.50 13.13
C ASN A 30 10.46 -0.18 11.68
N ALA A 31 11.59 0.50 11.49
CA ALA A 31 12.16 0.75 10.16
C ALA A 31 12.63 -0.53 9.48
N THR A 32 13.32 -1.40 10.21
CA THR A 32 13.75 -2.73 9.74
C THR A 32 12.54 -3.60 9.37
N VAL A 33 11.49 -3.62 10.21
CA VAL A 33 10.22 -4.28 9.88
C VAL A 33 9.59 -3.69 8.61
N SER A 34 9.71 -2.38 8.37
CA SER A 34 9.21 -1.76 7.15
C SER A 34 9.92 -2.27 5.91
N VAL A 35 11.25 -2.39 5.96
CA VAL A 35 12.04 -3.00 4.86
C VAL A 35 11.56 -4.42 4.60
N GLY A 36 11.45 -5.25 5.63
CA GLY A 36 11.01 -6.63 5.46
C GLY A 36 9.56 -6.78 4.99
N LYS A 37 8.65 -5.87 5.38
CA LYS A 37 7.29 -5.84 4.82
C LYS A 37 7.30 -5.47 3.33
N SER A 38 8.09 -4.47 2.93
CA SER A 38 8.25 -4.13 1.51
C SER A 38 8.90 -5.28 0.72
N LEU A 39 9.85 -6.00 1.33
CA LEU A 39 10.49 -7.16 0.71
C LEU A 39 9.52 -8.36 0.60
N GLU A 40 8.70 -8.61 1.62
CA GLU A 40 7.59 -9.60 1.59
C GLU A 40 6.67 -9.34 0.39
N ASP A 41 6.26 -8.08 0.20
CA ASP A 41 5.42 -7.66 -0.92
C ASP A 41 6.15 -7.86 -2.26
N LEU A 42 7.44 -7.52 -2.33
CA LEU A 42 8.22 -7.69 -3.54
C LEU A 42 8.44 -9.17 -3.92
N ILE A 43 8.69 -10.03 -2.94
CA ILE A 43 8.79 -11.50 -3.13
C ILE A 43 7.50 -12.02 -3.79
N CYS A 44 6.33 -11.61 -3.28
CA CYS A 44 5.04 -12.03 -3.82
C CYS A 44 4.78 -11.47 -5.22
N ALA A 45 5.19 -10.23 -5.49
CA ALA A 45 5.06 -9.61 -6.81
C ALA A 45 5.97 -10.27 -7.86
N CYS A 46 7.24 -10.51 -7.53
CA CYS A 46 8.17 -11.27 -8.37
C CYS A 46 7.61 -12.66 -8.67
N ARG A 47 7.14 -13.38 -7.65
CA ARG A 47 6.59 -14.72 -7.85
C ARG A 47 5.34 -14.71 -8.72
N SER A 48 4.47 -13.69 -8.58
CA SER A 48 3.29 -13.52 -9.44
C SER A 48 3.64 -13.28 -10.90
N LEU A 49 4.67 -12.48 -11.18
CA LEU A 49 5.14 -12.20 -12.54
C LEU A 49 5.72 -13.45 -13.22
N SER A 50 6.28 -14.37 -12.45
CA SER A 50 6.83 -15.63 -12.96
C SER A 50 5.78 -16.69 -13.34
N ILE A 51 4.48 -16.41 -13.13
CA ILE A 51 3.38 -17.34 -13.41
C ILE A 51 2.94 -17.22 -14.87
N GLU A 52 2.91 -18.34 -15.60
CA GLU A 52 2.42 -18.34 -16.99
C GLU A 52 0.96 -17.90 -17.09
N GLY A 53 0.65 -17.02 -18.05
CA GLY A 53 -0.72 -16.55 -18.29
C GLY A 53 -1.22 -15.48 -17.31
N ALA A 54 -0.35 -14.98 -16.41
CA ALA A 54 -0.68 -13.80 -15.62
C ALA A 54 -0.82 -12.56 -16.51
N ASP A 55 -1.87 -11.77 -16.30
CA ASP A 55 -2.02 -10.44 -16.87
C ASP A 55 -2.18 -9.40 -15.75
N GLY A 56 -1.97 -8.11 -16.06
CA GLY A 56 -1.93 -7.05 -15.04
C GLY A 56 -3.15 -6.92 -14.14
N ASN A 57 -4.33 -7.42 -14.55
CA ASN A 57 -5.52 -7.46 -13.70
C ASN A 57 -5.49 -8.64 -12.70
N ASN A 58 -4.92 -9.78 -13.10
CA ASN A 58 -4.78 -10.94 -12.23
C ASN A 58 -3.55 -10.83 -11.31
N LEU A 59 -2.52 -10.06 -11.68
CA LEU A 59 -1.27 -10.00 -10.93
C LEU A 59 -1.44 -9.49 -9.49
N SER A 60 -2.24 -8.44 -9.26
CA SER A 60 -2.47 -7.91 -7.90
C SER A 60 -3.24 -8.89 -7.00
N ILE A 61 -4.19 -9.62 -7.59
CA ILE A 61 -4.96 -10.69 -6.94
C ILE A 61 -4.02 -11.85 -6.59
N MET A 62 -3.14 -12.23 -7.53
CA MET A 62 -2.11 -13.25 -7.34
C MET A 62 -1.14 -12.86 -6.22
N THR A 63 -0.63 -11.63 -6.22
CA THR A 63 0.27 -11.12 -5.17
C THR A 63 -0.39 -11.22 -3.80
N SER A 64 -1.65 -10.81 -3.67
CA SER A 64 -2.40 -10.88 -2.41
C SER A 64 -2.60 -12.33 -1.93
N SER A 65 -2.90 -13.23 -2.86
CA SER A 65 -3.03 -14.68 -2.60
C SER A 65 -1.71 -15.31 -2.13
N LEU A 66 -0.63 -15.05 -2.85
CA LEU A 66 0.70 -15.57 -2.52
C LEU A 66 1.17 -15.04 -1.16
N LYS A 67 0.88 -13.77 -0.85
CA LYS A 67 1.17 -13.18 0.46
C LYS A 67 0.46 -13.92 1.59
N LYS A 68 -0.80 -14.30 1.40
CA LYS A 68 -1.53 -15.12 2.38
C LYS A 68 -0.84 -16.46 2.62
N LYS A 69 -0.46 -17.17 1.54
CA LYS A 69 0.25 -18.46 1.63
C LYS A 69 1.63 -18.33 2.27
N LEU A 70 2.39 -17.29 1.92
CA LEU A 70 3.68 -17.01 2.54
C LEU A 70 3.51 -16.83 4.05
N ARG A 71 2.50 -16.07 4.48
CA ARG A 71 2.20 -15.88 5.90
C ARG A 71 1.79 -17.16 6.62
N GLU A 72 0.99 -18.02 5.99
CA GLU A 72 0.64 -19.35 6.53
C GLU A 72 1.90 -20.21 6.71
N LEU A 73 2.79 -20.22 5.72
CA LEU A 73 4.08 -20.91 5.78
C LEU A 73 4.96 -20.35 6.91
N VAL A 74 5.05 -19.03 7.03
CA VAL A 74 5.81 -18.34 8.07
C VAL A 74 5.26 -18.66 9.46
N VAL A 75 3.96 -18.53 9.69
CA VAL A 75 3.32 -18.82 10.99
C VAL A 75 3.56 -20.27 11.42
N THR A 76 3.57 -21.21 10.46
CA THR A 76 3.76 -22.63 10.74
C THR A 76 5.24 -22.99 11.00
N ASN A 77 6.18 -22.39 10.27
CA ASN A 77 7.57 -22.86 10.25
C ASN A 77 8.58 -21.92 10.92
N PHE A 78 8.35 -20.61 10.91
CA PHE A 78 9.28 -19.65 11.49
C PHE A 78 9.48 -19.84 13.01
N PRO A 79 8.46 -20.18 13.82
CA PRO A 79 8.65 -20.49 15.23
C PRO A 79 9.57 -21.67 15.53
N LEU A 80 9.79 -22.55 14.54
CA LEU A 80 10.67 -23.73 14.66
C LEU A 80 12.15 -23.39 14.39
N THR A 81 12.45 -22.14 14.03
CA THR A 81 13.80 -21.69 13.72
C THR A 81 14.54 -21.25 14.98
N LYS A 82 15.87 -21.38 14.97
CA LYS A 82 16.74 -20.88 16.04
C LYS A 82 16.57 -19.37 16.21
N VAL A 83 16.41 -18.64 15.11
CA VAL A 83 16.17 -17.19 15.08
C VAL A 83 14.97 -16.81 15.95
N TYR A 84 13.84 -17.49 15.77
CA TYR A 84 12.64 -17.22 16.56
C TYR A 84 12.78 -17.66 18.02
N GLN A 85 13.29 -18.87 18.24
CA GLN A 85 13.46 -19.46 19.57
C GLN A 85 14.41 -18.64 20.47
N GLN A 86 15.37 -17.96 19.87
CA GLN A 86 16.36 -17.12 20.56
C GLN A 86 16.03 -15.62 20.49
N THR A 87 14.85 -15.25 19.99
CA THR A 87 14.39 -13.85 19.98
C THR A 87 14.17 -13.37 21.42
N GLU A 88 14.74 -12.23 21.77
CA GLU A 88 14.58 -11.62 23.09
C GLU A 88 13.31 -10.79 23.15
N PHE A 89 12.43 -11.14 24.08
CA PHE A 89 11.23 -10.38 24.41
C PHE A 89 11.38 -9.63 25.74
N GLY A 90 10.52 -8.63 25.94
CA GLY A 90 10.46 -7.91 27.20
C GLY A 90 9.73 -8.73 28.26
N PRO A 91 10.00 -8.52 29.56
CA PRO A 91 9.43 -9.33 30.64
C PRO A 91 7.89 -9.25 30.73
N GLY A 92 7.28 -8.22 30.14
CA GLY A 92 5.83 -8.03 30.15
C GLY A 92 5.06 -8.71 29.00
N VAL A 93 5.75 -9.35 28.04
CA VAL A 93 5.07 -9.98 26.88
C VAL A 93 4.63 -11.38 27.26
N LYS A 94 3.33 -11.67 27.12
CA LYS A 94 2.78 -12.99 27.47
C LYS A 94 3.15 -14.05 26.42
N GLN A 95 3.28 -15.30 26.83
CA GLN A 95 3.59 -16.40 25.90
C GLN A 95 2.53 -16.57 24.80
N GLU A 96 1.26 -16.32 25.11
CA GLU A 96 0.15 -16.32 24.14
C GLU A 96 0.33 -15.23 23.07
N GLU A 97 0.80 -14.05 23.46
CA GLU A 97 1.11 -12.95 22.54
C GLU A 97 2.31 -13.28 21.67
N ILE A 98 3.36 -13.88 22.25
CA ILE A 98 4.53 -14.38 21.52
C ILE A 98 4.09 -15.39 20.47
N ASN A 99 3.21 -16.32 20.81
CA ASN A 99 2.75 -17.35 19.87
C ASN A 99 1.67 -16.86 18.89
N SER A 100 1.26 -15.59 18.96
CA SER A 100 0.24 -15.05 18.06
C SER A 100 0.76 -14.93 16.62
N PRO A 101 -0.08 -15.20 15.59
CA PRO A 101 0.31 -15.05 14.20
C PRO A 101 0.85 -13.66 13.85
N SER A 102 0.27 -12.62 14.46
CA SER A 102 0.69 -11.23 14.26
C SER A 102 2.12 -10.98 14.77
N MET A 103 2.48 -11.55 15.92
CA MET A 103 3.84 -11.46 16.45
C MET A 103 4.83 -12.22 15.56
N ILE A 104 4.52 -13.47 15.22
CA ILE A 104 5.38 -14.31 14.37
C ILE A 104 5.67 -13.62 13.03
N ILE A 105 4.63 -13.05 12.39
CA ILE A 105 4.78 -12.31 11.13
C ILE A 105 5.64 -11.05 11.31
N GLN A 106 5.47 -10.30 12.41
CA GLN A 106 6.28 -9.10 12.65
C GLN A 106 7.76 -9.44 12.87
N ILE A 107 8.07 -10.49 13.65
CA ILE A 107 9.47 -10.93 13.85
C ILE A 107 10.05 -11.45 12.54
N PHE A 108 9.27 -12.17 11.73
CA PHE A 108 9.72 -12.60 10.40
C PHE A 108 9.99 -11.42 9.47
N GLN A 109 9.15 -10.37 9.50
CA GLN A 109 9.39 -9.15 8.74
C GLN A 109 10.63 -8.40 9.25
N PHE A 110 10.86 -8.36 10.57
CA PHE A 110 12.12 -7.83 11.08
C PHE A 110 13.31 -8.63 10.54
N TYR A 111 13.24 -9.97 10.61
CA TYR A 111 14.28 -10.87 10.09
C TYR A 111 14.54 -10.62 8.60
N LEU A 112 13.51 -10.55 7.76
CA LEU A 112 13.63 -10.24 6.33
C LEU A 112 14.29 -8.88 6.09
N GLY A 113 13.96 -7.87 6.89
CA GLY A 113 14.59 -6.56 6.83
C GLY A 113 16.07 -6.63 7.21
N ALA A 114 16.40 -7.30 8.31
CA ALA A 114 17.77 -7.41 8.80
C ALA A 114 18.67 -8.21 7.85
N ILE A 115 18.19 -9.36 7.36
CA ILE A 115 18.95 -10.24 6.47
C ILE A 115 19.18 -9.63 5.08
N SER A 116 18.31 -8.71 4.65
CA SER A 116 18.52 -7.95 3.42
C SER A 116 19.80 -7.11 3.43
N ASN A 117 20.39 -6.84 4.61
CA ASN A 117 21.69 -6.18 4.73
C ASN A 117 22.86 -7.07 4.30
N CYS A 118 22.69 -8.40 4.33
CA CYS A 118 23.73 -9.34 3.95
C CYS A 118 23.78 -9.50 2.42
N ASP A 119 22.65 -9.86 1.81
CA ASP A 119 22.49 -9.99 0.37
C ASP A 119 20.99 -9.98 -0.01
N ILE A 120 20.47 -8.84 -0.42
CA ILE A 120 19.05 -8.72 -0.72
C ILE A 120 18.61 -9.55 -1.93
N ILE A 121 19.49 -9.71 -2.93
CA ILE A 121 19.16 -10.42 -4.16
C ILE A 121 19.11 -11.93 -3.92
N LEU A 122 20.08 -12.46 -3.16
CA LEU A 122 20.10 -13.88 -2.78
C LEU A 122 18.84 -14.26 -1.99
N HIS A 123 18.48 -13.48 -0.99
CA HIS A 123 17.30 -13.77 -0.17
C HIS A 123 16.00 -13.57 -0.93
N LEU A 124 15.89 -12.53 -1.77
CA LEU A 124 14.75 -12.36 -2.67
C LEU A 124 14.55 -13.59 -3.56
N LYS A 125 15.62 -14.08 -4.21
CA LYS A 125 15.56 -15.27 -5.07
C LYS A 125 15.12 -16.51 -4.31
N PHE A 126 15.75 -16.78 -3.16
CA PHE A 126 15.40 -17.92 -2.32
C PHE A 126 13.91 -17.91 -1.94
N PHE A 127 13.38 -16.78 -1.48
CA PHE A 127 11.98 -16.71 -1.07
C PHE A 127 11.01 -16.76 -2.26
N VAL A 128 11.38 -16.17 -3.41
CA VAL A 128 10.58 -16.29 -4.65
C VAL A 128 10.51 -17.74 -5.11
N GLU A 129 11.62 -18.47 -5.10
CA GLU A 129 11.70 -19.86 -5.57
C GLU A 129 11.10 -20.87 -4.59
N SER A 130 11.23 -20.62 -3.28
CA SER A 130 10.64 -21.47 -2.24
C SER A 130 9.11 -21.38 -2.16
N LEU A 131 8.50 -20.32 -2.70
CA LEU A 131 7.05 -20.22 -2.82
C LEU A 131 6.52 -21.14 -3.91
N SER A 132 6.07 -22.35 -3.53
CA SER A 132 5.40 -23.26 -4.45
C SER A 132 4.03 -22.76 -4.85
N ILE A 133 3.73 -22.93 -6.13
CA ILE A 133 2.40 -22.73 -6.70
C ILE A 133 1.78 -24.12 -6.78
N THR A 134 1.47 -24.71 -5.63
CA THR A 134 0.95 -26.09 -5.63
C THR A 134 -0.56 -26.17 -5.60
N GLU A 135 -1.31 -25.11 -5.29
CA GLU A 135 -2.75 -25.06 -5.60
C GLU A 135 -3.35 -23.71 -5.21
N SER A 136 -4.39 -23.31 -5.94
CA SER A 136 -5.23 -22.09 -5.81
C SER A 136 -4.66 -20.80 -6.40
N PHE A 137 -5.23 -20.42 -7.54
CA PHE A 137 -5.64 -19.03 -7.72
C PHE A 137 -6.75 -18.78 -6.73
N VAL A 138 -6.56 -17.77 -5.87
CA VAL A 138 -7.67 -17.11 -5.21
C VAL A 138 -8.54 -16.60 -6.34
N GLY A 139 -9.55 -17.37 -6.69
CA GLY A 139 -10.55 -16.80 -7.56
C GLY A 139 -11.24 -15.67 -6.80
N LYS A 140 -11.89 -14.80 -7.57
CA LYS A 140 -12.27 -13.46 -7.12
C LYS A 140 -13.01 -13.52 -5.78
N PRO A 141 -12.86 -12.49 -4.92
CA PRO A 141 -13.57 -12.43 -3.66
C PRO A 141 -15.07 -12.70 -3.90
N PRO A 142 -15.75 -13.45 -3.01
CA PRO A 142 -17.15 -13.81 -3.18
C PRO A 142 -18.05 -12.62 -3.51
N LYS A 143 -17.84 -11.47 -2.86
CA LYS A 143 -18.57 -10.22 -3.16
C LYS A 143 -18.39 -9.76 -4.61
N THR A 144 -17.17 -9.84 -5.13
CA THR A 144 -16.85 -9.46 -6.52
C THR A 144 -17.44 -10.46 -7.51
N LEU A 145 -17.38 -11.77 -7.23
CA LEU A 145 -18.03 -12.79 -8.06
C LEU A 145 -19.53 -12.56 -8.16
N LEU A 146 -20.17 -12.33 -7.01
CA LEU A 146 -21.59 -11.98 -6.93
C LEU A 146 -21.90 -10.75 -7.76
N HIS A 147 -21.16 -9.66 -7.53
CA HIS A 147 -21.36 -8.42 -8.27
C HIS A 147 -21.27 -8.62 -9.79
N GLU A 148 -20.21 -9.30 -10.26
CA GLU A 148 -20.04 -9.58 -11.69
C GLU A 148 -21.13 -10.51 -12.24
N TYR A 149 -21.59 -11.50 -11.46
CA TYR A 149 -22.67 -12.39 -11.87
C TYR A 149 -23.97 -11.61 -12.09
N PHE A 150 -24.40 -10.81 -11.12
CA PHE A 150 -25.62 -10.01 -11.22
C PHE A 150 -25.51 -8.96 -12.32
N GLN A 151 -24.35 -8.30 -12.45
CA GLN A 151 -24.11 -7.32 -13.52
C GLN A 151 -24.16 -7.96 -14.92
N ARG A 152 -23.56 -9.14 -15.12
CA ARG A 152 -23.58 -9.85 -16.41
C ARG A 152 -24.98 -10.29 -16.83
N HIS A 153 -25.81 -10.66 -15.88
CA HIS A 153 -27.20 -11.06 -16.14
C HIS A 153 -28.17 -9.86 -16.12
N GLN A 154 -27.65 -8.62 -16.06
CA GLN A 154 -28.44 -7.39 -15.98
C GLN A 154 -29.46 -7.40 -14.83
N HIS A 155 -29.14 -8.10 -13.75
CA HIS A 155 -29.96 -8.16 -12.54
C HIS A 155 -29.55 -7.06 -11.55
N ILE A 156 -30.48 -6.72 -10.66
CA ILE A 156 -30.22 -5.80 -9.56
C ILE A 156 -29.13 -6.40 -8.65
N ILE A 157 -28.09 -5.62 -8.36
CA ILE A 157 -26.99 -6.05 -7.50
C ILE A 157 -27.52 -6.23 -6.07
N PRO A 158 -27.31 -7.39 -5.43
CA PRO A 158 -27.79 -7.64 -4.08
C PRO A 158 -27.16 -6.68 -3.07
N THR A 159 -27.98 -6.13 -2.17
CA THR A 159 -27.52 -5.27 -1.08
C THR A 159 -27.24 -6.09 0.18
N TYR A 160 -26.21 -5.67 0.93
CA TYR A 160 -25.83 -6.31 2.18
C TYR A 160 -26.44 -5.51 3.33
N LYS A 161 -27.12 -6.20 4.24
CA LYS A 161 -27.59 -5.61 5.49
C LYS A 161 -26.81 -6.22 6.64
N THR A 162 -25.90 -5.45 7.23
CA THR A 162 -24.99 -5.94 8.26
C THR A 162 -25.31 -5.31 9.62
N THR A 163 -25.58 -6.14 10.62
CA THR A 163 -25.90 -5.74 12.00
C THR A 163 -24.87 -6.30 12.98
N LEU A 164 -24.75 -5.68 14.16
CA LEU A 164 -24.01 -6.25 15.28
C LEU A 164 -24.93 -7.28 15.97
N ALA A 165 -24.54 -8.55 15.95
CA ALA A 165 -25.33 -9.67 16.47
C ALA A 165 -24.90 -10.12 17.88
N GLY A 166 -23.84 -9.51 18.44
CA GLY A 166 -23.39 -9.76 19.80
C GLY A 166 -21.86 -9.69 19.94
N GLY A 167 -21.33 -10.39 20.95
CA GLY A 167 -19.91 -10.40 21.27
C GLY A 167 -19.49 -9.32 22.27
N THR A 168 -18.27 -9.42 22.79
CA THR A 168 -17.70 -8.39 23.67
C THR A 168 -17.13 -7.24 22.84
N GLU A 169 -16.85 -6.08 23.44
CA GLU A 169 -16.16 -4.98 22.75
C GLU A 169 -14.82 -5.42 22.12
N HIS A 170 -14.19 -6.45 22.69
CA HIS A 170 -12.92 -7.00 22.22
C HIS A 170 -13.07 -8.19 21.26
N ALA A 171 -14.29 -8.73 21.09
CA ALA A 171 -14.61 -9.84 20.19
C ALA A 171 -16.04 -9.70 19.65
N PRO A 172 -16.32 -8.65 18.84
CA PRO A 172 -17.65 -8.41 18.30
C PRO A 172 -18.04 -9.47 17.26
N ILE A 173 -19.33 -9.81 17.21
CA ILE A 173 -19.91 -10.71 16.22
C ILE A 173 -20.87 -9.89 15.35
N TYR A 174 -20.52 -9.75 14.08
CA TYR A 174 -21.37 -9.13 13.07
C TYR A 174 -22.10 -10.20 12.28
N GLU A 175 -23.34 -9.91 11.90
CA GLU A 175 -24.16 -10.74 11.03
C GLU A 175 -24.54 -9.93 9.80
N SER A 176 -24.46 -10.54 8.63
CA SER A 176 -24.74 -9.92 7.35
C SER A 176 -25.75 -10.74 6.58
N GLU A 177 -26.76 -10.06 6.06
CA GLU A 177 -27.88 -10.62 5.31
C GLU A 177 -27.80 -10.18 3.84
N ILE A 178 -28.06 -11.11 2.92
CA ILE A 178 -28.29 -10.83 1.49
C ILE A 178 -29.65 -11.39 1.10
N ALA A 179 -30.49 -10.54 0.50
CA ALA A 179 -31.72 -10.96 -0.18
C ALA A 179 -31.48 -11.06 -1.70
N LEU A 180 -31.82 -12.20 -2.30
CA LEU A 180 -31.78 -12.41 -3.75
C LEU A 180 -33.10 -11.95 -4.40
N PRO A 181 -33.10 -11.62 -5.71
CA PRO A 181 -34.31 -11.20 -6.42
C PRO A 181 -35.46 -12.23 -6.41
N ASN A 182 -35.15 -13.51 -6.20
CA ASN A 182 -36.13 -14.58 -6.05
C ASN A 182 -36.74 -14.67 -4.64
N GLY A 183 -36.43 -13.72 -3.75
CA GLY A 183 -36.94 -13.65 -2.37
C GLY A 183 -36.17 -14.50 -1.36
N GLN A 184 -35.14 -15.26 -1.77
CA GLN A 184 -34.32 -16.04 -0.84
C GLN A 184 -33.37 -15.14 -0.04
N ILE A 185 -33.28 -15.42 1.26
CA ILE A 185 -32.44 -14.67 2.19
C ILE A 185 -31.32 -15.57 2.71
N PHE A 186 -30.10 -15.06 2.69
CA PHE A 186 -28.90 -15.72 3.20
C PHE A 186 -28.31 -14.89 4.33
N ILE A 187 -27.80 -15.57 5.35
CA ILE A 187 -27.24 -14.93 6.55
C ILE A 187 -25.85 -15.52 6.82
N GLY A 188 -24.87 -14.68 7.11
CA GLY A 188 -23.51 -15.08 7.46
C GLY A 188 -22.90 -14.19 8.53
N SER A 189 -22.13 -14.76 9.45
CA SER A 189 -21.54 -14.05 10.59
C SER A 189 -20.02 -13.94 10.51
N GLY A 190 -19.43 -12.98 11.23
CA GLY A 190 -17.98 -12.82 11.33
C GLY A 190 -17.54 -11.76 12.33
N GLU A 191 -16.27 -11.78 12.70
CA GLU A 191 -15.68 -10.87 13.71
C GLU A 191 -15.58 -9.39 13.26
N SER A 192 -15.95 -9.10 12.01
CA SER A 192 -16.04 -7.75 11.46
C SER A 192 -17.14 -7.71 10.41
N LYS A 193 -17.69 -6.52 10.14
CA LYS A 193 -18.68 -6.31 9.06
C LYS A 193 -18.21 -6.91 7.73
N LYS A 194 -16.95 -6.65 7.37
CA LYS A 194 -16.34 -7.17 6.14
C LYS A 194 -16.27 -8.69 6.10
N LYS A 195 -15.99 -9.34 7.23
CA LYS A 195 -15.92 -10.82 7.32
C LYS A 195 -17.32 -11.44 7.25
N ALA A 196 -18.29 -10.85 7.94
CA ALA A 196 -19.70 -11.25 7.86
C ALA A 196 -20.22 -11.15 6.42
N GLU A 197 -20.00 -10.02 5.75
CA GLU A 197 -20.38 -9.81 4.34
C GLU A 197 -19.72 -10.80 3.39
N ASN A 198 -18.42 -11.06 3.55
CA ASN A 198 -17.73 -12.05 2.72
C ASN A 198 -18.27 -13.47 2.95
N ASN A 199 -18.63 -13.81 4.20
CA ASN A 199 -19.16 -15.12 4.54
C ASN A 199 -20.54 -15.35 3.94
N VAL A 200 -21.47 -14.38 4.08
CA VAL A 200 -22.79 -14.47 3.43
C VAL A 200 -22.68 -14.50 1.90
N ALA A 201 -21.78 -13.71 1.31
CA ALA A 201 -21.50 -13.75 -0.11
C ALA A 201 -20.98 -15.13 -0.56
N SER A 202 -20.19 -15.80 0.28
CA SER A 202 -19.70 -17.16 -0.02
C SER A 202 -20.83 -18.18 -0.05
N LEU A 203 -21.80 -18.08 0.88
CA LEU A 203 -22.99 -18.93 0.90
C LEU A 203 -23.82 -18.76 -0.37
N VAL A 204 -24.07 -17.52 -0.78
CA VAL A 204 -24.81 -17.22 -2.00
C VAL A 204 -24.06 -17.69 -3.26
N CYS A 205 -22.74 -17.48 -3.34
CA CYS A 205 -21.94 -18.00 -4.45
C CYS A 205 -22.05 -19.53 -4.56
N ASN A 206 -22.01 -20.24 -3.44
CA ASN A 206 -22.18 -21.70 -3.41
C ASN A 206 -23.58 -22.10 -3.87
N HIS A 207 -24.64 -21.41 -3.41
CA HIS A 207 -26.02 -21.66 -3.81
C HIS A 207 -26.22 -21.48 -5.33
N LEU A 208 -25.67 -20.40 -5.88
CA LEU A 208 -25.72 -20.09 -7.32
C LEU A 208 -24.73 -20.94 -8.16
N ASN A 209 -24.05 -21.91 -7.55
CA ASN A 209 -23.00 -22.72 -8.18
C ASN A 209 -21.91 -21.87 -8.89
N LEU A 210 -21.63 -20.67 -8.37
CA LEU A 210 -20.57 -19.79 -8.83
C LEU A 210 -19.23 -20.36 -8.38
N LYS A 211 -18.70 -21.29 -9.18
CA LYS A 211 -17.35 -21.80 -8.96
C LYS A 211 -16.36 -20.73 -9.38
N ASN A 212 -15.39 -20.48 -8.50
CA ASN A 212 -14.15 -19.85 -8.92
C ASN A 212 -13.59 -20.61 -10.12
N ASN A 213 -13.23 -19.89 -11.19
CA ASN A 213 -12.65 -20.46 -12.41
C ASN A 213 -11.69 -21.59 -12.04
N LYS A 214 -11.87 -22.74 -12.71
CA LYS A 214 -11.16 -24.02 -12.51
C LYS A 214 -9.79 -23.81 -11.88
N LYS A 215 -9.46 -24.57 -10.82
CA LYS A 215 -8.09 -24.72 -10.30
C LYS A 215 -7.16 -24.98 -11.49
N GLN A 216 -6.54 -23.93 -12.02
CA GLN A 216 -5.53 -24.05 -13.06
C GLN A 216 -4.22 -24.22 -12.32
N ILE A 217 -3.60 -25.37 -12.54
CA ILE A 217 -2.19 -25.55 -12.23
C ILE A 217 -1.45 -24.68 -13.24
N LEU A 218 -1.08 -23.47 -12.84
CA LEU A 218 -0.25 -22.61 -13.67
C LEU A 218 1.21 -23.01 -13.46
N LYS A 219 1.92 -23.20 -14.58
CA LYS A 219 3.36 -23.39 -14.56
C LYS A 219 4.03 -22.10 -14.11
N SER A 220 5.16 -22.25 -13.46
CA SER A 220 5.95 -21.12 -12.99
C SER A 220 7.35 -21.21 -13.54
N ASN A 221 7.81 -20.13 -14.13
CA ASN A 221 9.17 -20.03 -14.62
C ASN A 221 10.07 -19.37 -13.55
N SER A 222 11.38 -19.35 -13.78
CA SER A 222 12.29 -18.54 -12.95
C SER A 222 12.00 -17.05 -13.20
N ILE A 223 12.18 -16.20 -12.19
CA ILE A 223 12.09 -14.73 -12.35
C ILE A 223 13.06 -14.21 -13.41
N ILE A 224 14.17 -14.92 -13.66
CA ILE A 224 15.13 -14.61 -14.73
C ILE A 224 14.48 -14.70 -16.11
N SER A 225 13.51 -15.61 -16.30
CA SER A 225 12.79 -15.72 -17.57
C SER A 225 11.95 -14.48 -17.90
N ALA A 226 11.47 -13.76 -16.88
CA ALA A 226 10.74 -12.51 -17.07
C ALA A 226 11.63 -11.45 -17.71
N TRP A 227 12.91 -11.36 -17.31
CA TRP A 227 13.89 -10.47 -17.95
C TRP A 227 14.11 -10.80 -19.43
N GLY A 228 14.21 -12.08 -19.77
CA GLY A 228 14.28 -12.52 -21.18
C GLY A 228 13.05 -12.10 -21.99
N GLY A 229 11.87 -12.03 -21.35
CA GLY A 229 10.66 -11.47 -21.94
C GLY A 229 10.73 -9.95 -22.16
N VAL A 230 11.29 -9.19 -21.21
CA VAL A 230 11.52 -7.74 -21.37
C VAL A 230 12.42 -7.45 -22.57
N GLN A 231 13.46 -8.26 -22.77
CA GLN A 231 14.42 -8.10 -23.86
C GLN A 231 13.87 -8.45 -25.25
N LYS A 232 12.71 -9.12 -25.32
CA LYS A 232 12.05 -9.54 -26.56
C LYS A 232 10.67 -8.88 -26.65
N PRO A 233 10.61 -7.58 -26.99
CA PRO A 233 9.36 -6.84 -26.98
C PRO A 233 8.37 -7.42 -27.99
N ASN A 234 7.09 -7.41 -27.61
CA ASN A 234 6.01 -7.99 -28.41
C ASN A 234 5.38 -6.99 -29.41
N VAL A 235 6.17 -6.00 -29.83
CA VAL A 235 5.81 -4.87 -30.69
C VAL A 235 6.96 -4.60 -31.66
N LYS A 236 6.67 -3.92 -32.79
CA LYS A 236 7.71 -3.62 -33.81
C LYS A 236 8.53 -2.39 -33.43
N GLU A 237 7.94 -1.51 -32.64
CA GLU A 237 8.51 -0.25 -32.20
C GLU A 237 9.73 -0.48 -31.30
N CYS A 238 10.70 0.42 -31.42
CA CYS A 238 11.90 0.44 -30.59
C CYS A 238 11.99 1.80 -29.90
N TYR A 239 12.44 1.80 -28.65
CA TYR A 239 12.74 3.02 -27.92
C TYR A 239 14.09 2.87 -27.25
N ILE A 240 15.09 3.55 -27.80
CA ILE A 240 16.46 3.59 -27.29
C ILE A 240 16.74 5.02 -26.82
N ASN A 241 17.03 5.17 -25.53
CA ASN A 241 17.48 6.41 -24.93
C ASN A 241 18.64 6.07 -23.98
N ASN A 242 19.86 6.46 -24.35
CA ASN A 242 21.06 6.07 -23.59
C ASN A 242 21.16 6.79 -22.24
N GLU A 243 20.69 8.04 -22.13
CA GLU A 243 20.65 8.76 -20.86
C GLU A 243 19.70 8.07 -19.87
N LEU A 244 18.51 7.70 -20.35
CA LEU A 244 17.55 6.92 -19.59
C LEU A 244 18.11 5.56 -19.20
N ASN A 245 18.72 4.85 -20.15
CA ASN A 245 19.28 3.53 -19.92
C ASN A 245 20.36 3.57 -18.84
N MET A 246 21.27 4.53 -18.92
CA MET A 246 22.28 4.77 -17.89
C MET A 246 21.65 5.09 -16.53
N ALA A 247 20.61 5.93 -16.49
CA ALA A 247 19.94 6.31 -15.25
C ALA A 247 19.30 5.12 -14.50
N PHE A 248 18.80 4.11 -15.23
CA PHE A 248 18.21 2.89 -14.67
C PHE A 248 19.16 1.69 -14.62
N GLY A 249 20.43 1.85 -15.01
CA GLY A 249 21.45 0.81 -14.96
C GLY A 249 21.37 -0.24 -16.09
N PHE A 250 20.68 0.08 -17.18
CA PHE A 250 20.61 -0.72 -18.40
C PHE A 250 21.87 -0.51 -19.26
N SER A 251 22.14 -1.43 -20.18
CA SER A 251 23.24 -1.28 -21.14
C SER A 251 22.95 -0.17 -22.15
N ASN A 252 24.01 0.41 -22.74
CA ASN A 252 23.86 1.28 -23.91
C ASN A 252 23.10 0.55 -25.03
N ASN A 253 22.32 1.30 -25.79
CA ASN A 253 21.47 0.84 -26.88
C ASN A 253 20.40 -0.19 -26.47
N PHE A 254 20.11 -0.31 -25.17
CA PHE A 254 19.03 -1.15 -24.68
C PHE A 254 17.67 -0.59 -25.15
N ASN A 255 16.83 -1.47 -25.70
CA ASN A 255 15.47 -1.13 -26.11
C ASN A 255 14.53 -1.18 -24.90
N SER A 256 14.16 0.00 -24.38
CA SER A 256 13.28 0.13 -23.21
C SER A 256 11.79 0.25 -23.58
N ILE A 257 11.40 -0.05 -24.82
CA ILE A 257 10.00 0.07 -25.30
C ILE A 257 8.98 -0.62 -24.39
N GLN A 258 9.36 -1.74 -23.75
CA GLN A 258 8.47 -2.55 -22.91
C GLN A 258 7.90 -1.77 -21.72
N ALA A 259 8.60 -0.74 -21.23
CA ALA A 259 8.10 0.15 -20.16
C ALA A 259 6.96 1.08 -20.59
N PHE A 260 6.72 1.19 -21.91
CA PHE A 260 5.81 2.19 -22.47
C PHE A 260 4.68 1.58 -23.29
N ILE A 261 4.60 0.26 -23.47
CA ILE A 261 3.56 -0.38 -24.30
C ILE A 261 2.20 -0.29 -23.59
N PRO A 262 1.21 0.48 -24.09
CA PRO A 262 -0.09 0.63 -23.43
C PRO A 262 -0.84 -0.71 -23.26
N PRO A 263 -1.72 -0.84 -22.24
CA PRO A 263 -2.40 -2.11 -21.95
C PRO A 263 -3.36 -2.56 -23.05
N ARG A 264 -3.77 -1.67 -23.96
CA ARG A 264 -4.68 -1.96 -25.07
C ARG A 264 -3.99 -2.58 -26.29
N ILE A 265 -2.66 -2.51 -26.41
CA ILE A 265 -1.90 -3.03 -27.58
C ILE A 265 -1.58 -4.54 -27.41
N LYS A 266 -2.46 -5.33 -26.76
CA LYS A 266 -2.24 -6.77 -26.48
C LYS A 266 -2.20 -7.62 -27.77
N GLY A 267 -1.02 -7.98 -28.20
CA GLY A 267 -0.70 -8.97 -29.24
C GLY A 267 -0.80 -10.42 -28.75
N LYS A 268 -0.76 -11.37 -29.70
CA LYS A 268 -1.21 -12.77 -29.54
C LYS A 268 -0.32 -13.71 -28.71
N ASN A 269 0.92 -13.34 -28.37
CA ASN A 269 1.94 -14.26 -27.83
C ASN A 269 2.75 -13.54 -26.75
N ARG A 270 2.55 -13.72 -25.42
CA ARG A 270 3.16 -12.78 -24.43
C ARG A 270 3.52 -13.38 -23.07
N SER A 271 4.80 -13.34 -22.72
CA SER A 271 5.33 -13.49 -21.35
C SER A 271 5.21 -12.19 -20.53
N ILE A 272 5.32 -11.02 -21.17
CA ILE A 272 4.98 -9.71 -20.58
C ILE A 272 4.01 -9.00 -21.53
N SER A 273 2.79 -8.77 -21.04
CA SER A 273 1.66 -8.40 -21.90
C SER A 273 1.62 -6.91 -22.24
N SER A 274 2.06 -6.07 -21.31
CA SER A 274 2.08 -4.60 -21.37
C SER A 274 3.00 -4.02 -20.29
N HIS A 275 3.16 -2.70 -20.25
CA HIS A 275 3.92 -2.05 -19.19
C HIS A 275 3.30 -2.25 -17.79
N ARG A 276 2.00 -2.56 -17.69
CA ARG A 276 1.28 -2.66 -16.40
C ARG A 276 1.79 -3.78 -15.49
N ASP A 277 2.25 -4.88 -16.09
CA ASP A 277 2.85 -6.00 -15.35
C ASP A 277 4.15 -5.54 -14.66
N LEU A 278 4.96 -4.76 -15.40
CA LEU A 278 6.19 -4.16 -14.91
C LEU A 278 5.93 -3.01 -13.93
N ALA A 279 4.89 -2.21 -14.15
CA ALA A 279 4.49 -1.12 -13.26
C ALA A 279 4.10 -1.65 -11.89
N THR A 280 3.33 -2.75 -11.84
CA THR A 280 2.97 -3.40 -10.58
C THR A 280 4.22 -3.85 -9.83
N LEU A 281 5.16 -4.53 -10.49
CA LEU A 281 6.44 -4.91 -9.88
C LEU A 281 7.25 -3.68 -9.40
N GLY A 282 7.32 -2.64 -10.24
CA GLY A 282 8.04 -1.42 -9.94
C GLY A 282 7.49 -0.65 -8.76
N SER A 283 6.16 -0.63 -8.57
CA SER A 283 5.53 -0.01 -7.41
C SER A 283 5.98 -0.65 -6.08
N HIS A 284 6.11 -1.99 -6.06
CA HIS A 284 6.65 -2.72 -4.92
C HIS A 284 8.16 -2.47 -4.74
N TYR A 285 8.92 -2.38 -5.83
CA TYR A 285 10.35 -2.05 -5.76
C TYR A 285 10.60 -0.64 -5.22
N ILE A 286 9.84 0.36 -5.68
CA ILE A 286 9.88 1.73 -5.16
C ILE A 286 9.53 1.76 -3.67
N SER A 287 8.54 0.98 -3.24
CA SER A 287 8.17 0.85 -1.82
C SER A 287 9.28 0.22 -0.97
N LEU A 288 10.07 -0.70 -1.54
CA LEU A 288 11.26 -1.25 -0.89
C LEU A 288 12.36 -0.19 -0.80
N LEU A 289 12.71 0.48 -1.90
CA LEU A 289 13.69 1.56 -1.93
C LEU A 289 13.35 2.67 -0.92
N ALA A 290 12.07 2.99 -0.77
CA ALA A 290 11.61 3.97 0.21
C ALA A 290 11.80 3.51 1.65
N SER A 291 11.40 2.28 1.99
CA SER A 291 11.62 1.71 3.32
C SER A 291 13.13 1.63 3.66
N VAL A 292 13.95 1.28 2.67
CA VAL A 292 15.40 1.21 2.82
C VAL A 292 16.00 2.60 3.03
N SER A 293 15.56 3.59 2.26
CA SER A 293 15.97 4.99 2.42
C SER A 293 15.64 5.50 3.83
N LEU A 294 14.46 5.19 4.35
CA LEU A 294 14.04 5.56 5.69
C LEU A 294 14.92 4.90 6.76
N LEU A 295 15.20 3.61 6.62
CA LEU A 295 16.10 2.89 7.51
C LEU A 295 17.50 3.55 7.55
N GLU A 296 18.01 3.94 6.39
CA GLU A 296 19.31 4.60 6.26
C GLU A 296 19.31 6.00 6.91
N ILE A 297 18.24 6.78 6.72
CA ILE A 297 18.08 8.11 7.35
C ILE A 297 18.04 7.99 8.88
N ILE A 298 17.30 7.02 9.41
CA ILE A 298 17.20 6.75 10.85
C ILE A 298 18.55 6.31 11.42
N LYS A 299 19.26 5.42 10.73
CA LYS A 299 20.62 5.00 11.13
C LYS A 299 21.60 6.16 11.21
N ASN A 300 21.44 7.16 10.34
CA ASN A 300 22.26 8.36 10.31
C ASN A 300 21.79 9.47 11.27
N GLY A 301 20.79 9.20 12.14
CA GLY A 301 20.34 10.12 13.18
C GLY A 301 19.60 11.37 12.68
N GLN A 302 19.02 11.32 11.47
CA GLN A 302 18.34 12.47 10.85
C GLN A 302 16.83 12.49 11.17
N ASN A 303 16.23 13.68 11.19
CA ASN A 303 14.79 13.87 11.45
C ASN A 303 13.92 13.03 10.49
N VAL A 304 13.00 12.27 11.09
CA VAL A 304 12.31 11.16 10.42
C VAL A 304 10.95 11.62 9.88
N ILE A 305 10.72 11.40 8.58
CA ILE A 305 9.39 11.49 7.98
C ILE A 305 8.60 10.29 8.50
N ASP A 306 7.40 10.50 9.05
CA ASP A 306 6.58 9.38 9.49
C ASP A 306 6.20 8.49 8.29
N ARG A 307 6.06 7.19 8.55
CA ARG A 307 5.86 6.16 7.53
C ARG A 307 4.63 6.39 6.64
N THR A 308 3.56 6.96 7.21
CA THR A 308 2.31 7.21 6.48
C THR A 308 2.55 8.32 5.46
N THR A 309 3.21 9.39 5.91
CA THR A 309 3.64 10.50 5.07
C THR A 309 4.60 10.02 3.97
N LEU A 310 5.57 9.15 4.31
CA LEU A 310 6.48 8.57 3.33
C LEU A 310 5.75 7.77 2.24
N GLY A 311 4.79 6.91 2.61
CA GLY A 311 4.03 6.10 1.66
C GLY A 311 3.18 6.94 0.71
N ILE A 312 2.49 7.96 1.25
CA ILE A 312 1.69 8.91 0.47
C ILE A 312 2.61 9.72 -0.46
N MET A 313 3.74 10.19 0.06
CA MET A 313 4.70 11.00 -0.68
C MET A 313 5.28 10.22 -1.87
N VAL A 314 5.91 9.07 -1.61
CA VAL A 314 6.66 8.32 -2.63
C VAL A 314 5.77 7.88 -3.79
N LEU A 315 4.53 7.48 -3.50
CA LEU A 315 3.60 6.97 -4.51
C LEU A 315 2.68 8.05 -5.10
N SER A 316 2.86 9.33 -4.72
CA SER A 316 2.02 10.41 -5.25
C SER A 316 2.32 10.71 -6.72
N GLU A 317 1.27 10.98 -7.48
CA GLU A 317 1.36 11.41 -8.88
C GLU A 317 2.28 12.62 -9.03
N LYS A 318 2.16 13.62 -8.13
CA LYS A 318 2.99 14.83 -8.14
C LYS A 318 4.49 14.52 -8.10
N ASN A 319 4.92 13.53 -7.32
CA ASN A 319 6.33 13.18 -7.23
C ASN A 319 6.81 12.39 -8.44
N PHE A 320 5.98 11.51 -8.99
CA PHE A 320 6.31 10.85 -10.26
C PHE A 320 6.40 11.85 -11.42
N MET A 321 5.51 12.85 -11.47
CA MET A 321 5.61 13.90 -12.49
C MET A 321 6.89 14.73 -12.36
N ARG A 322 7.43 14.91 -11.15
CA ARG A 322 8.75 15.54 -10.94
C ARG A 322 9.91 14.71 -11.51
N PHE A 323 9.73 13.41 -11.74
CA PHE A 323 10.74 12.57 -12.39
C PHE A 323 10.93 12.98 -13.87
N TYR A 324 9.85 13.31 -14.58
CA TYR A 324 9.95 13.84 -15.94
C TYR A 324 10.68 15.20 -15.99
N ASN A 325 10.66 15.94 -14.89
CA ASN A 325 11.40 17.20 -14.74
C ASN A 325 12.83 17.01 -14.24
N SER A 326 13.29 15.78 -13.99
CA SER A 326 14.65 15.51 -13.50
C SER A 326 15.71 15.51 -14.60
N GLY A 327 15.29 15.55 -15.87
CA GLY A 327 16.16 15.46 -17.05
C GLY A 327 16.48 14.02 -17.49
N PHE A 328 15.95 12.98 -16.83
CA PHE A 328 16.20 11.59 -17.27
C PHE A 328 15.34 11.19 -18.48
N ILE A 329 14.13 11.74 -18.59
CA ILE A 329 13.17 11.44 -19.64
C ILE A 329 12.17 12.58 -19.76
N SER A 330 11.85 13.00 -20.99
CA SER A 330 10.78 13.95 -21.26
C SER A 330 9.45 13.20 -21.48
N ILE A 331 8.33 13.88 -21.26
CA ILE A 331 6.98 13.37 -21.61
C ILE A 331 6.80 13.39 -23.12
N ASP A 332 7.21 14.50 -23.76
CA ASP A 332 7.60 14.48 -25.17
C ASP A 332 8.72 13.44 -25.34
N SER A 333 9.35 13.09 -26.45
CA SER A 333 10.17 11.86 -26.53
C SER A 333 9.49 10.49 -26.21
N LEU A 334 8.47 10.35 -25.36
CA LEU A 334 7.87 9.04 -25.07
C LEU A 334 7.24 8.42 -26.33
N PRO A 335 7.30 7.09 -26.49
CA PRO A 335 6.63 6.41 -27.60
C PRO A 335 5.10 6.43 -27.39
N TYR A 336 4.36 6.18 -28.47
CA TYR A 336 2.89 6.11 -28.48
C TYR A 336 2.15 7.42 -28.12
N LYS A 337 2.75 8.60 -28.35
CA LYS A 337 2.11 9.90 -28.06
C LYS A 337 0.73 10.10 -28.68
N GLY A 338 0.47 9.47 -29.83
CA GLY A 338 -0.82 9.52 -30.52
C GLY A 338 -1.87 8.55 -29.98
N HIS A 339 -1.55 7.70 -29.01
CA HIS A 339 -2.47 6.70 -28.48
C HIS A 339 -3.41 7.30 -27.42
N PRO A 340 -4.71 6.92 -27.35
CA PRO A 340 -5.66 7.50 -26.40
C PRO A 340 -5.22 7.46 -24.93
N ASP A 341 -4.56 6.37 -24.51
CA ASP A 341 -4.06 6.20 -23.13
C ASP A 341 -2.93 7.19 -22.75
N TYR A 342 -2.24 7.80 -23.74
CA TYR A 342 -1.16 8.78 -23.52
C TYR A 342 -1.64 10.08 -22.87
N THR A 343 -2.94 10.32 -22.80
CA THR A 343 -3.49 11.57 -22.24
C THR A 343 -3.65 11.56 -20.72
N THR A 344 -3.37 10.42 -20.06
CA THR A 344 -3.68 10.24 -18.64
C THR A 344 -2.44 10.31 -17.75
N ILE A 345 -2.54 10.98 -16.60
CA ILE A 345 -1.47 11.01 -15.59
C ILE A 345 -1.10 9.60 -15.13
N SER A 346 -2.11 8.73 -14.99
CA SER A 346 -1.91 7.33 -14.59
C SER A 346 -0.99 6.57 -15.55
N TYR A 347 -1.08 6.81 -16.87
CA TYR A 347 -0.17 6.21 -17.84
C TYR A 347 1.29 6.64 -17.61
N TYR A 348 1.54 7.92 -17.34
CA TYR A 348 2.89 8.42 -17.07
C TYR A 348 3.48 7.86 -15.78
N VAL A 349 2.66 7.74 -14.73
CA VAL A 349 3.07 7.09 -13.48
C VAL A 349 3.42 5.63 -13.72
N ASP A 350 2.57 4.90 -14.44
CA ASP A 350 2.79 3.49 -14.76
C ASP A 350 4.07 3.29 -15.60
N CYS A 351 4.39 4.21 -16.52
CA CYS A 351 5.65 4.15 -17.29
C CYS A 351 6.88 4.25 -16.39
N ILE A 352 6.90 5.19 -15.44
CA ILE A 352 8.03 5.33 -14.50
C ILE A 352 8.13 4.08 -13.63
N GLN A 353 7.00 3.60 -13.09
CA GLN A 353 6.99 2.38 -12.29
C GLN A 353 7.49 1.19 -13.13
N ALA A 354 7.09 1.07 -14.39
CA ALA A 354 7.56 0.00 -15.27
C ALA A 354 9.08 0.03 -15.48
N LEU A 355 9.68 1.23 -15.62
CA LEU A 355 11.13 1.38 -15.68
C LEU A 355 11.83 0.90 -14.38
N PHE A 356 11.28 1.23 -13.21
CA PHE A 356 11.77 0.69 -11.94
C PHE A 356 11.62 -0.84 -11.86
N GLY A 357 10.50 -1.39 -12.35
CA GLY A 357 10.29 -2.84 -12.43
C GLY A 357 11.32 -3.53 -13.33
N MET A 358 11.61 -2.94 -14.50
CA MET A 358 12.68 -3.42 -15.40
C MET A 358 14.06 -3.31 -14.75
N SER A 359 14.35 -2.22 -14.05
CA SER A 359 15.62 -2.02 -13.34
C SER A 359 15.84 -3.10 -12.27
N LEU A 360 14.81 -3.47 -11.51
CA LEU A 360 14.87 -4.59 -10.58
C LEU A 360 15.17 -5.92 -11.28
N LEU A 361 14.45 -6.23 -12.38
CA LEU A 361 14.69 -7.48 -13.10
C LEU A 361 16.13 -7.57 -13.63
N ASN A 362 16.64 -6.48 -14.20
CA ASN A 362 18.03 -6.36 -14.62
C ASN A 362 18.98 -6.65 -13.44
N LEU A 363 18.73 -6.04 -12.28
CA LEU A 363 19.54 -6.23 -11.07
C LEU A 363 19.56 -7.68 -10.61
N ILE A 364 18.39 -8.33 -10.56
CA ILE A 364 18.24 -9.74 -10.21
C ILE A 364 19.07 -10.63 -11.15
N THR A 365 19.18 -10.30 -12.44
CA THR A 365 19.97 -11.11 -13.39
C THR A 365 21.48 -10.96 -13.25
N LYS A 366 21.97 -9.84 -12.71
CA LYS A 366 23.42 -9.59 -12.56
C LYS A 366 24.09 -10.46 -11.49
N ASN A 367 23.32 -11.14 -10.62
CA ASN A 367 23.84 -12.04 -9.57
C ASN A 367 24.88 -11.41 -8.63
N SER A 368 24.94 -10.08 -8.56
CA SER A 368 25.81 -9.37 -7.64
C SER A 368 25.22 -9.40 -6.23
N LYS A 369 26.06 -9.73 -5.25
CA LYS A 369 25.75 -9.51 -3.84
C LYS A 369 25.51 -8.01 -3.64
N ILE A 370 24.36 -7.65 -3.10
CA ILE A 370 23.96 -6.26 -2.87
C ILE A 370 23.42 -6.15 -1.46
N GLN A 371 24.01 -5.25 -0.68
CA GLN A 371 23.46 -4.82 0.60
C GLN A 371 22.34 -3.80 0.36
N TYR A 372 21.41 -3.66 1.31
CA TYR A 372 20.30 -2.73 1.11
C TYR A 372 20.77 -1.27 0.91
N ASN A 373 21.88 -0.84 1.53
CA ASN A 373 22.39 0.54 1.43
C ASN A 373 23.03 0.80 0.06
N GLU A 374 23.59 -0.23 -0.56
CA GLU A 374 24.07 -0.18 -1.94
C GLU A 374 22.89 -0.12 -2.92
N LEU A 375 21.75 -0.74 -2.58
CA LEU A 375 20.54 -0.76 -3.42
C LEU A 375 20.02 0.65 -3.72
N ILE A 376 19.97 1.55 -2.73
CA ILE A 376 19.48 2.92 -2.92
C ILE A 376 20.40 3.76 -3.84
N CYS A 377 21.66 3.38 -3.98
CA CYS A 377 22.65 4.03 -4.85
C CYS A 377 23.01 3.20 -6.10
N SER A 378 22.27 2.12 -6.36
CA SER A 378 22.57 1.18 -7.47
C SER A 378 22.40 1.80 -8.87
N SER A 379 21.62 2.88 -8.99
CA SER A 379 21.50 3.66 -10.22
C SER A 379 21.22 5.14 -9.94
N SER A 380 21.34 6.00 -10.95
CA SER A 380 20.98 7.43 -10.82
C SER A 380 19.50 7.61 -10.48
N ALA A 381 18.62 6.76 -11.00
CA ALA A 381 17.18 6.77 -10.71
C ALA A 381 16.87 6.36 -9.26
N THR A 382 17.52 5.32 -8.72
CA THR A 382 17.34 4.96 -7.30
C THR A 382 17.90 6.03 -6.37
N ASN A 383 19.06 6.60 -6.72
CA ASN A 383 19.67 7.69 -5.96
C ASN A 383 18.80 8.97 -6.00
N TRP A 384 18.16 9.25 -7.15
CA TRP A 384 17.19 10.35 -7.24
C TRP A 384 16.03 10.16 -6.25
N LEU A 385 15.49 8.95 -6.15
CA LEU A 385 14.43 8.63 -5.19
C LEU A 385 14.91 8.80 -3.74
N TYR A 386 16.11 8.28 -3.42
CA TYR A 386 16.72 8.45 -2.10
C TYR A 386 16.91 9.94 -1.74
N LYS A 387 17.48 10.74 -2.64
CA LYS A 387 17.67 12.19 -2.43
C LYS A 387 16.34 12.91 -2.20
N ARG A 388 15.28 12.53 -2.92
CA ARG A 388 13.94 13.09 -2.72
C ARG A 388 13.38 12.78 -1.35
N ILE A 389 13.56 11.55 -0.86
CA ILE A 389 13.12 11.16 0.47
C ILE A 389 13.94 11.89 1.53
N LYS A 390 15.27 11.90 1.39
CA LYS A 390 16.19 12.54 2.33
C LYS A 390 15.95 14.05 2.46
N ASN A 391 15.71 14.72 1.32
CA ASN A 391 15.55 16.18 1.28
C ASN A 391 14.10 16.63 1.45
N TYR A 392 13.16 15.72 1.70
CA TYR A 392 11.75 16.08 1.81
C TYR A 392 11.50 17.16 2.88
N ASN A 393 12.14 17.05 4.04
CA ASN A 393 12.04 18.02 5.13
C ASN A 393 12.67 19.39 4.77
N LEU A 394 13.65 19.43 3.84
CA LEU A 394 14.29 20.66 3.35
C LEU A 394 13.45 21.35 2.27
N ASP A 395 12.76 20.56 1.43
CA ASP A 395 11.77 21.07 0.46
C ASP A 395 10.48 21.55 1.17
N GLU A 396 10.26 21.21 2.44
CA GLU A 396 9.06 21.53 3.22
C GLU A 396 9.07 22.90 3.92
N GLU A 397 10.21 23.56 4.12
CA GLU A 397 10.16 24.99 4.53
C GLU A 397 9.43 25.83 3.47
N SER A 398 9.39 25.36 2.22
CA SER A 398 8.58 25.91 1.13
C SER A 398 7.17 25.30 0.97
N ASN A 399 6.82 24.19 1.63
CA ASN A 399 5.59 23.40 1.35
C ASN A 399 4.70 23.06 2.58
N LYS A 400 4.85 23.74 3.72
CA LYS A 400 4.00 23.59 4.94
C LYS A 400 2.47 23.86 4.78
N ASP A 401 1.92 23.87 3.56
CA ASP A 401 0.49 24.12 3.25
C ASP A 401 -0.28 22.85 2.80
N ILE A 402 0.37 21.68 2.70
CA ILE A 402 -0.27 20.45 2.17
C ILE A 402 -1.25 19.81 3.16
N ILE A 403 -0.87 19.63 4.43
CA ILE A 403 -1.71 18.96 5.43
C ILE A 403 -3.03 19.71 5.67
N PRO A 404 -3.04 21.04 5.89
CA PRO A 404 -4.28 21.79 6.04
C PRO A 404 -5.17 21.70 4.78
N THR A 405 -4.57 21.82 3.59
CA THR A 405 -5.30 21.78 2.32
C THR A 405 -5.92 20.41 2.04
N LEU A 406 -5.15 19.34 2.23
CA LEU A 406 -5.62 17.95 2.07
C LEU A 406 -6.74 17.62 3.07
N THR A 407 -6.54 18.02 4.33
CA THR A 407 -7.53 17.82 5.40
C THR A 407 -8.82 18.55 5.05
N LEU A 408 -8.73 19.82 4.63
CA LEU A 408 -9.89 20.62 4.24
C LEU A 408 -10.64 19.97 3.08
N HIS A 409 -9.94 19.56 2.02
CA HIS A 409 -10.56 18.94 0.86
C HIS A 409 -11.30 17.64 1.22
N ARG A 410 -10.73 16.81 2.11
CA ARG A 410 -11.39 15.57 2.57
C ARG A 410 -12.56 15.84 3.50
N MET A 411 -12.44 16.80 4.40
CA MET A 411 -13.53 17.20 5.30
C MET A 411 -14.72 17.78 4.54
N GLN A 412 -14.46 18.56 3.48
CA GLN A 412 -15.50 19.14 2.62
C GLN A 412 -16.33 18.09 1.89
N LYS A 413 -15.77 16.91 1.56
CA LYS A 413 -16.54 15.80 0.97
C LYS A 413 -17.66 15.33 1.88
N TYR A 414 -17.50 15.49 3.18
CA TYR A 414 -18.47 15.12 4.21
C TYR A 414 -19.19 16.34 4.79
N GLY A 415 -19.16 17.48 4.10
CA GLY A 415 -19.88 18.68 4.54
C GLY A 415 -19.23 19.46 5.68
N PHE A 416 -17.98 19.17 6.06
CA PHE A 416 -17.28 19.91 7.11
C PHE A 416 -16.31 20.95 6.54
N VAL A 417 -16.23 22.08 7.23
CA VAL A 417 -15.19 23.10 7.06
C VAL A 417 -14.53 23.35 8.40
N PHE A 418 -13.33 23.91 8.40
CA PHE A 418 -12.70 24.33 9.63
C PHE A 418 -12.00 25.66 9.50
N LYS A 419 -11.90 26.35 10.63
CA LYS A 419 -11.24 27.65 10.76
C LYS A 419 -10.37 27.65 12.00
N LEU A 420 -9.16 28.18 11.87
CA LEU A 420 -8.27 28.38 13.00
C LEU A 420 -8.52 29.75 13.62
N ILE A 421 -8.72 29.77 14.94
CA ILE A 421 -8.96 30.95 15.77
C ILE A 421 -7.93 30.96 16.89
N LYS A 422 -7.49 32.15 17.32
CA LYS A 422 -6.62 32.31 18.50
C LYS A 422 -7.46 32.91 19.62
N ASN A 423 -7.52 32.25 20.77
CA ASN A 423 -8.27 32.72 21.93
C ASN A 423 -7.38 32.60 23.19
N LEU A 424 -7.22 33.69 23.95
CA LEU A 424 -6.48 33.74 25.23
C LEU A 424 -5.16 32.93 25.20
N ASP A 425 -4.34 33.21 24.18
CA ASP A 425 -3.03 32.60 23.90
C ASP A 425 -2.98 31.13 23.44
N VAL A 426 -4.13 30.48 23.23
CA VAL A 426 -4.19 29.13 22.64
C VAL A 426 -4.84 29.18 21.27
N TYR A 427 -4.24 28.52 20.27
CA TYR A 427 -4.88 28.32 18.98
C TYR A 427 -5.93 27.20 19.08
N GLN A 428 -7.10 27.41 18.50
CA GLN A 428 -8.15 26.40 18.39
C GLN A 428 -8.58 26.25 16.94
N LEU A 429 -8.88 25.02 16.54
CA LEU A 429 -9.48 24.71 15.24
C LEU A 429 -10.96 24.42 15.47
N GLU A 430 -11.80 25.30 14.95
CA GLU A 430 -13.24 25.10 14.94
C GLU A 430 -13.63 24.36 13.68
N ILE A 431 -14.41 23.30 13.85
CA ILE A 431 -14.84 22.38 12.80
C ILE A 431 -16.35 22.46 12.74
N ALA A 432 -16.87 23.05 11.67
CA ALA A 432 -18.29 23.25 11.46
C ALA A 432 -18.81 22.29 10.40
N HIS A 433 -19.99 21.71 10.61
CA HIS A 433 -20.72 21.04 9.55
C HIS A 433 -21.67 22.03 8.87
N ILE A 434 -21.49 22.21 7.55
CA ILE A 434 -22.10 23.29 6.77
C ILE A 434 -23.63 23.19 6.74
N ARG A 435 -24.19 21.99 6.88
CA ARG A 435 -25.63 21.75 6.66
C ARG A 435 -26.49 21.87 7.92
N ASN A 436 -26.01 21.44 9.07
CA ASN A 436 -26.76 21.49 10.34
C ASN A 436 -26.18 22.51 11.33
N GLY A 437 -25.04 23.13 11.01
CA GLY A 437 -24.43 24.19 11.84
C GLY A 437 -23.79 23.68 13.13
N ASP A 438 -23.71 22.35 13.30
CA ASP A 438 -23.01 21.73 14.42
C ASP A 438 -21.53 22.11 14.37
N ASN A 439 -20.95 22.33 15.55
CA ASN A 439 -19.56 22.77 15.71
C ASN A 439 -18.81 21.91 16.71
N PHE A 440 -17.53 21.66 16.42
CA PHE A 440 -16.61 20.98 17.31
C PHE A 440 -15.29 21.71 17.35
N VAL A 441 -14.67 21.80 18.52
CA VAL A 441 -13.43 22.56 18.71
C VAL A 441 -12.32 21.64 19.22
N ILE A 442 -11.15 21.75 18.60
CA ILE A 442 -9.91 21.15 19.10
C ILE A 442 -8.89 22.24 19.44
N TYR A 443 -8.23 22.07 20.58
CA TYR A 443 -7.26 23.03 21.10
C TYR A 443 -5.84 22.59 20.78
N ALA A 444 -4.98 23.54 20.39
CA ALA A 444 -3.55 23.36 20.30
C ALA A 444 -2.94 23.21 21.69
N ASP A 445 -1.78 22.56 21.74
CA ASP A 445 -0.90 22.63 22.90
C ASP A 445 -0.52 24.10 23.17
N PRO A 446 -0.63 24.61 24.42
CA PRO A 446 -0.22 25.97 24.79
C PRO A 446 1.23 26.31 24.43
N LEU A 447 2.10 25.31 24.25
CA LEU A 447 3.48 25.48 23.81
C LEU A 447 3.60 25.87 22.32
N ILE A 448 2.52 25.76 21.53
CA ILE A 448 2.51 26.11 20.10
C ILE A 448 2.27 27.61 19.94
N GLN A 449 3.34 28.33 19.60
CA GLN A 449 3.31 29.79 19.47
C GLN A 449 2.96 30.28 18.06
N THR A 450 3.18 29.47 17.03
CA THR A 450 2.96 29.89 15.63
C THR A 450 1.59 29.44 15.10
N ARG A 451 0.88 30.35 14.41
CA ARG A 451 -0.40 30.07 13.74
C ARG A 451 -0.27 28.91 12.74
N LYS A 452 0.89 28.83 12.08
CA LYS A 452 1.17 27.84 11.03
C LYS A 452 1.34 26.43 11.62
N ASP A 453 2.12 26.28 12.69
CA ASP A 453 2.29 24.98 13.36
C ASP A 453 1.00 24.53 14.04
N ALA A 454 0.22 25.46 14.59
CA ALA A 454 -1.11 25.18 15.13
C ALA A 454 -2.04 24.63 14.05
N MET A 455 -2.13 25.29 12.89
CA MET A 455 -2.95 24.83 11.77
C MET A 455 -2.55 23.42 11.33
N THR A 456 -1.26 23.17 11.11
CA THR A 456 -0.76 21.88 10.62
C THR A 456 -1.00 20.76 11.62
N ARG A 457 -0.74 20.97 12.92
CA ARG A 457 -0.96 19.96 13.96
C ARG A 457 -2.44 19.65 14.17
N LEU A 458 -3.28 20.68 14.20
CA LEU A 458 -4.72 20.51 14.41
C LEU A 458 -5.40 19.90 13.17
N ALA A 459 -5.06 20.34 11.97
CA ALA A 459 -5.54 19.72 10.73
C ALA A 459 -5.06 18.25 10.62
N GLY A 460 -3.81 17.95 10.98
CA GLY A 460 -3.32 16.57 11.04
C GLY A 460 -4.08 15.69 12.04
N SER A 461 -4.59 16.26 13.13
CA SER A 461 -5.48 15.56 14.08
C SER A 461 -6.82 15.19 13.42
N CYS A 462 -7.41 16.10 12.64
CA CYS A 462 -8.62 15.83 11.86
C CYS A 462 -8.40 14.79 10.78
N LEU A 463 -7.28 14.85 10.06
CA LEU A 463 -6.93 13.89 9.03
C LEU A 463 -6.82 12.46 9.60
N LYS A 464 -6.16 12.31 10.75
CA LYS A 464 -6.06 11.03 11.46
C LYS A 464 -7.42 10.52 11.96
N ALA A 465 -8.33 11.41 12.34
CA ALA A 465 -9.69 11.03 12.70
C ALA A 465 -10.45 10.50 11.48
N LEU A 466 -10.37 11.19 10.33
CA LEU A 466 -10.94 10.71 9.06
C LEU A 466 -10.34 9.37 8.62
N ASP A 467 -9.02 9.21 8.69
CA ASP A 467 -8.38 7.94 8.31
C ASP A 467 -8.81 6.77 9.22
N ARG A 468 -9.09 7.03 10.50
CA ARG A 468 -9.66 6.02 11.42
C ARG A 468 -11.10 5.68 11.05
N LEU A 469 -11.90 6.67 10.69
CA LEU A 469 -13.28 6.46 10.22
C LEU A 469 -13.34 5.63 8.95
N GLU A 470 -12.42 5.90 8.03
CA GLU A 470 -12.31 5.19 6.76
C GLU A 470 -11.58 3.84 6.89
N GLY A 471 -11.12 3.48 8.09
CA GLY A 471 -10.42 2.22 8.38
C GLY A 471 -9.01 2.14 7.78
N VAL A 472 -8.44 3.28 7.37
CA VAL A 472 -7.09 3.42 6.79
C VAL A 472 -6.02 3.47 7.89
N PHE A 473 -6.36 4.02 9.06
CA PHE A 473 -5.45 4.17 10.19
C PHE A 473 -5.92 3.37 11.41
N LEU A 474 -5.16 2.36 11.83
CA LEU A 474 -5.56 1.40 12.88
C LEU A 474 -4.74 1.52 14.18
N GLU A 475 -3.73 2.40 14.22
CA GLU A 475 -2.91 2.58 15.42
C GLU A 475 -3.62 3.48 16.46
N PRO A 476 -3.73 3.02 17.73
CA PRO A 476 -4.32 3.83 18.79
C PRO A 476 -3.42 5.04 19.12
N PRO A 477 -4.00 6.19 19.48
CA PRO A 477 -3.22 7.34 19.95
C PRO A 477 -2.32 6.99 21.15
N ARG A 478 -1.11 7.57 21.18
CA ARG A 478 -0.06 7.24 22.16
C ARG A 478 -0.35 7.75 23.58
N SER A 479 -1.06 8.87 23.72
CA SER A 479 -1.46 9.45 25.02
C SER A 479 -2.96 9.32 25.28
N GLU A 480 -3.36 9.21 26.55
CA GLU A 480 -4.77 9.14 26.97
C GLU A 480 -5.56 10.38 26.54
N ASP A 481 -4.98 11.58 26.64
CA ASP A 481 -5.63 12.81 26.16
C ASP A 481 -5.86 12.79 24.65
N SER A 482 -4.89 12.28 23.88
CA SER A 482 -5.04 12.13 22.43
C SER A 482 -6.09 11.08 22.08
N LYS A 483 -6.19 9.98 22.84
CA LYS A 483 -7.25 8.97 22.69
C LYS A 483 -8.63 9.58 22.93
N LYS A 484 -8.79 10.33 24.03
CA LYS A 484 -10.04 10.99 24.39
C LYS A 484 -10.47 12.02 23.34
N ASN A 485 -9.53 12.86 22.88
CA ASN A 485 -9.80 13.88 21.87
C ASN A 485 -10.13 13.27 20.51
N GLN A 486 -9.40 12.24 20.09
CA GLN A 486 -9.70 11.51 18.85
C GLN A 486 -11.05 10.80 18.91
N LYS A 487 -11.39 10.14 20.03
CA LYS A 487 -12.70 9.50 20.21
C LYS A 487 -13.83 10.51 20.08
N LYS A 488 -13.73 11.68 20.74
CA LYS A 488 -14.74 12.75 20.64
C LYS A 488 -14.87 13.29 19.21
N LEU A 489 -13.76 13.55 18.54
CA LEU A 489 -13.76 14.07 17.16
C LEU A 489 -14.36 13.05 16.17
N ILE A 490 -13.99 11.78 16.29
CA ILE A 490 -14.54 10.67 15.50
C ILE A 490 -16.04 10.53 15.73
N SER A 491 -16.50 10.55 16.99
CA SER A 491 -17.93 10.51 17.31
C SER A 491 -18.69 11.69 16.73
N TYR A 492 -18.13 12.89 16.80
CA TYR A 492 -18.71 14.11 16.22
C TYR A 492 -18.88 13.98 14.71
N LEU A 493 -17.81 13.57 14.00
CA LEU A 493 -17.84 13.39 12.56
C LEU A 493 -18.84 12.29 12.15
N LEU A 494 -18.83 11.14 12.83
CA LEU A 494 -19.75 10.03 12.55
C LEU A 494 -21.21 10.43 12.69
N ARG A 495 -21.54 11.11 13.79
CA ARG A 495 -22.91 11.56 14.06
C ARG A 495 -23.42 12.42 12.91
N ASN A 496 -22.65 13.45 12.56
CA ASN A 496 -23.00 14.40 11.51
C ASN A 496 -23.05 13.74 10.12
N ILE A 497 -22.13 12.82 9.80
CA ILE A 497 -22.17 12.04 8.55
C ILE A 497 -23.41 11.13 8.49
N SER A 498 -23.82 10.54 9.62
CA SER A 498 -24.95 9.61 9.68
C SER A 498 -26.32 10.29 9.61
N GLU A 499 -26.42 11.55 10.03
CA GLU A 499 -27.65 12.35 10.04
C GLU A 499 -27.94 13.00 8.66
N ASP A 500 -26.95 13.03 7.76
CA ASP A 500 -26.99 13.74 6.47
C ASP A 500 -27.50 12.84 5.32
N ARG A 501 -28.83 12.83 5.05
CA ARG A 501 -29.40 12.31 3.79
C ARG A 501 -29.22 13.34 2.65
N PRO A 502 -28.98 12.94 1.39
CA PRO A 502 -28.70 13.89 0.32
C PRO A 502 -29.96 14.65 -0.12
N VAL A 503 -29.90 15.98 -0.08
CA VAL A 503 -30.79 16.85 -0.86
C VAL A 503 -29.96 17.41 -2.02
N VAL A 504 -30.46 17.22 -3.25
CA VAL A 504 -29.86 17.78 -4.47
C VAL A 504 -30.08 19.29 -4.46
N LEU A 505 -29.01 20.09 -4.37
CA LEU A 505 -29.09 21.55 -4.46
C LEU A 505 -29.40 21.95 -5.91
N SER A 506 -30.35 22.86 -6.12
CA SER A 506 -30.67 23.39 -7.45
C SER A 506 -29.58 24.35 -7.97
N GLU A 507 -29.50 24.52 -9.29
CA GLU A 507 -28.50 25.38 -9.95
C GLU A 507 -28.49 26.82 -9.44
N GLU A 508 -29.64 27.33 -8.98
CA GLU A 508 -29.75 28.66 -8.37
C GLU A 508 -28.94 28.77 -7.07
N GLN A 509 -28.89 27.72 -6.24
CA GLN A 509 -28.13 27.74 -4.99
C GLN A 509 -26.62 27.64 -5.21
N LEU A 510 -26.18 26.97 -6.28
CA LEU A 510 -24.77 26.95 -6.69
C LEU A 510 -24.29 28.33 -7.19
N SER A 511 -25.17 29.12 -7.80
CA SER A 511 -24.86 30.46 -8.29
C SER A 511 -24.63 31.51 -7.18
N VAL A 512 -25.23 31.32 -6.00
CA VAL A 512 -25.06 32.20 -4.85
C VAL A 512 -23.70 31.99 -4.18
N ILE A 513 -23.18 30.76 -4.21
CA ILE A 513 -21.89 30.39 -3.62
C ILE A 513 -20.72 30.93 -4.47
N SER A 514 -20.87 31.01 -5.80
CA SER A 514 -19.83 31.53 -6.69
C SER A 514 -19.66 33.06 -6.61
N LYS A 515 -20.72 33.82 -6.28
CA LYS A 515 -20.65 35.28 -6.13
C LYS A 515 -19.92 35.75 -4.87
N LYS A 516 -19.85 34.94 -3.81
CA LYS A 516 -19.16 35.28 -2.55
C LYS A 516 -17.63 35.10 -2.56
N LYS A 517 -17.03 34.76 -3.70
CA LYS A 517 -15.58 34.52 -3.83
C LYS A 517 -14.78 35.72 -4.35
N ASN A 518 -15.44 36.81 -4.77
CA ASN A 518 -14.79 38.02 -5.30
C ASN A 518 -15.01 39.27 -4.43
N GLU A 519 -15.36 39.08 -3.16
CA GLU A 519 -15.16 40.05 -2.07
C GLU A 519 -14.19 39.43 -1.07
#